data_AF-A0A2A4X702-F1
#
_entry.id   AF-A0A2A4X702-F1
#
_cell.length_a   1.000
_cell.length_b   1.000
_cell.length_c   1.000
_cell.angle_alpha   90.00
_cell.angle_beta   90.00
_cell.angle_gamma   90.00
#
_symmetry.space_group_name_H-M   'P 1'
#
loop_
_entity.id
_entity.type
_entity.pdbx_description
1 polymer ?
#
loop_
_entity_poly.entity_id
_entity_poly.type
_entity_poly.pdbx_seq_one_letter_code
_entity_poly.pdbx_strand_id
1 'polypeptide(L)'
;MVDLSRFFGRCICLSMVITGLTVFADPIVMEAKTCSRELLEERREGRKLDMCWSFGENSHYRFESTNAGVYMEIRLNKLPKEFDTFIKSVQDCLIREEPGVWTFSCLVNEQEEIEINARDHIVSGLRTPDSEKYAVATRRVLKEVSPQTLDQDALTEIIRDKKVLFYTGAGLSIAANVPAMGELERLMGFKTGVDFVRSLERVIKHPYKAARVIKNFHNACLYNQPTSAHVALNVLSSFKNVRVITENLDFLHEASGMDPYRIADADEVRENLNAAILQEFDYVVCMGLSFDDRGFLGWYKEQNPEGKIIAVDLFKPTYLGQEDFWVQGNLQQIIPEVAQSILDADESEQE
;
A
#
# COMPACT_ATOMS: atom_id res chain seq x y z
N MET A 1 -12.23 -34.65 4.90
CA MET A 1 -11.88 -33.23 5.03
C MET A 1 -10.80 -32.97 4.00
N VAL A 2 -11.07 -32.16 2.97
CA VAL A 2 -10.07 -31.85 1.93
C VAL A 2 -9.01 -30.95 2.57
N ASP A 3 -7.73 -31.24 2.35
CA ASP A 3 -6.65 -30.38 2.83
C ASP A 3 -6.58 -29.11 1.97
N LEU A 4 -7.36 -28.12 2.40
CA LEU A 4 -7.46 -26.82 1.77
C LEU A 4 -6.20 -25.98 1.98
N SER A 5 -5.24 -26.42 2.80
CA SER A 5 -3.94 -25.75 2.90
C SER A 5 -3.13 -25.84 1.60
N ARG A 6 -3.48 -26.69 0.64
CA ARG A 6 -2.85 -26.63 -0.70
C ARG A 6 -3.49 -25.62 -1.65
N PHE A 7 -4.77 -25.30 -1.43
CA PHE A 7 -5.52 -24.28 -2.17
C PHE A 7 -5.35 -22.88 -1.57
N PHE A 8 -5.22 -22.83 -0.24
CA PHE A 8 -5.16 -21.63 0.59
C PHE A 8 -3.87 -21.53 1.43
N GLY A 9 -2.94 -22.48 1.37
CA GLY A 9 -1.61 -22.33 2.02
C GLY A 9 -0.67 -21.43 1.25
N ARG A 10 -1.13 -20.92 0.10
CA ARG A 10 -0.69 -19.67 -0.53
C ARG A 10 -1.79 -18.61 -0.59
N CYS A 11 -2.91 -18.76 0.14
CA CYS A 11 -3.62 -17.59 0.66
C CYS A 11 -2.77 -17.01 1.80
N ILE A 12 -1.57 -16.56 1.42
CA ILE A 12 -1.10 -15.28 1.87
C ILE A 12 -2.27 -14.37 1.53
N CYS A 13 -3.05 -13.96 2.53
CA CYS A 13 -3.82 -12.73 2.35
C CYS A 13 -2.78 -11.73 1.85
N LEU A 14 -2.98 -11.24 0.62
CA LEU A 14 -2.16 -10.22 -0.02
C LEU A 14 -0.85 -10.71 -0.68
N SER A 15 -0.98 -11.42 -1.81
CA SER A 15 -0.29 -10.90 -3.01
C SER A 15 -1.26 -9.94 -3.70
N MET A 16 -1.58 -8.87 -2.99
CA MET A 16 -2.23 -7.74 -3.62
C MET A 16 -1.15 -7.05 -4.40
N VAL A 17 -1.21 -7.19 -5.70
CA VAL A 17 -0.37 -6.39 -6.58
C VAL A 17 -1.22 -5.17 -6.93
N ILE A 18 -0.73 -4.02 -6.51
CA ILE A 18 -1.32 -2.77 -6.94
C ILE A 18 -0.67 -2.42 -8.27
N THR A 19 -1.32 -2.72 -9.38
CA THR A 19 -0.88 -2.34 -10.74
C THR A 19 -1.52 -1.02 -11.13
N GLY A 20 -1.26 0.05 -10.37
CA GLY A 20 -2.18 1.18 -10.40
C GLY A 20 -1.60 2.58 -10.41
N LEU A 21 -0.29 2.78 -10.37
CA LEU A 21 0.28 4.09 -10.73
C LEU A 21 1.44 3.82 -11.69
N THR A 22 1.16 3.83 -13.00
CA THR A 22 2.24 4.04 -13.98
C THR A 22 2.70 5.48 -13.79
N VAL A 23 3.66 5.69 -12.89
CA VAL A 23 4.44 6.91 -12.83
C VAL A 23 5.66 6.61 -13.67
N PHE A 24 5.91 7.41 -14.70
CA PHE A 24 7.21 7.38 -15.34
C PHE A 24 8.21 7.81 -14.28
N ALA A 25 8.97 6.86 -13.75
CA ALA A 25 9.97 7.16 -12.75
C ALA A 25 11.18 7.78 -13.44
N ASP A 26 11.45 9.04 -13.13
CA ASP A 26 12.77 9.61 -13.35
C ASP A 26 13.81 8.77 -12.58
N PRO A 27 15.06 8.64 -13.07
CA PRO A 27 16.13 8.06 -12.28
C PRO A 27 16.15 8.70 -10.90
N ILE A 28 16.37 7.91 -9.85
CA ILE A 28 16.36 8.42 -8.47
C ILE A 28 17.49 9.44 -8.32
N VAL A 29 17.11 10.70 -8.44
CA VAL A 29 17.86 11.82 -7.90
C VAL A 29 17.47 11.85 -6.43
N MET A 30 18.41 11.48 -5.57
CA MET A 30 18.26 11.55 -4.11
C MET A 30 18.27 13.00 -3.65
N GLU A 31 17.48 13.87 -4.26
CA GLU A 31 17.19 15.22 -3.79
C GLU A 31 15.73 15.28 -3.35
N ALA A 32 15.44 16.13 -2.37
CA ALA A 32 14.07 16.37 -1.97
C ALA A 32 13.30 16.97 -3.15
N LYS A 33 12.25 16.28 -3.59
CA LYS A 33 11.37 16.76 -4.65
C LYS A 33 10.13 17.39 -4.01
N THR A 34 9.70 18.51 -4.54
CA THR A 34 8.45 19.17 -4.17
C THR A 34 7.37 18.83 -5.19
N CYS A 35 6.13 18.72 -4.73
CA CYS A 35 4.98 18.55 -5.59
C CYS A 35 4.19 19.86 -5.64
N SER A 36 4.20 20.54 -6.79
CA SER A 36 3.36 21.73 -6.97
C SER A 36 1.89 21.34 -7.06
N ARG A 37 1.00 22.32 -6.90
CA ARG A 37 -0.43 22.11 -7.04
C ARG A 37 -0.79 21.64 -8.46
N GLU A 38 -0.17 22.23 -9.47
CA GLU A 38 -0.37 21.88 -10.87
C GLU A 38 0.07 20.44 -11.14
N LEU A 39 1.24 20.04 -10.63
CA LEU A 39 1.73 18.66 -10.75
C LEU A 39 0.82 17.68 -10.02
N LEU A 40 0.29 18.04 -8.84
CA LEU A 40 -0.68 17.22 -8.11
C LEU A 40 -1.98 17.05 -8.91
N GLU A 41 -2.50 18.13 -9.52
CA GLU A 41 -3.71 18.09 -10.34
C GLU A 41 -3.49 17.23 -11.59
N GLU A 42 -2.38 17.42 -12.31
CA GLU A 42 -1.95 16.57 -13.44
C GLU A 42 -1.85 15.11 -13.01
N ARG A 43 -1.22 14.86 -11.86
CA ARG A 43 -1.04 13.50 -11.35
C ARG A 43 -2.34 12.86 -10.89
N ARG A 44 -3.37 13.60 -10.53
CA ARG A 44 -4.72 13.08 -10.20
C ARG A 44 -5.53 12.82 -11.46
N GLU A 45 -5.32 13.62 -12.50
CA GLU A 45 -6.02 13.47 -13.78
C GLU A 45 -5.70 12.12 -14.43
N GLY A 46 -6.75 11.39 -14.82
CA GLY A 46 -6.61 10.08 -15.45
C GLY A 46 -6.10 8.96 -14.55
N ARG A 47 -5.93 9.19 -13.24
CA ARG A 47 -5.54 8.09 -12.33
C ARG A 47 -6.64 7.09 -12.12
N LYS A 48 -6.16 5.88 -11.91
CA LYS A 48 -6.98 4.73 -11.60
C LYS A 48 -6.41 4.03 -10.39
N LEU A 49 -7.28 3.50 -9.54
CA LEU A 49 -6.89 2.49 -8.56
C LEU A 49 -7.18 1.12 -9.14
N ASP A 50 -6.15 0.29 -9.23
CA ASP A 50 -6.24 -1.07 -9.74
C ASP A 50 -5.71 -2.04 -8.68
N MET A 51 -6.60 -2.89 -8.19
CA MET A 51 -6.33 -3.78 -7.07
C MET A 51 -6.81 -5.19 -7.38
N CYS A 52 -6.00 -6.18 -7.01
CA CYS A 52 -6.28 -7.58 -7.28
C CYS A 52 -6.06 -8.45 -6.04
N TRP A 53 -7.04 -9.27 -5.69
CA TRP A 53 -6.95 -10.35 -4.72
C TRP A 53 -6.88 -11.67 -5.46
N SER A 54 -5.74 -12.34 -5.41
CA SER A 54 -5.54 -13.67 -6.00
C SER A 54 -5.90 -14.77 -4.99
N PHE A 55 -6.61 -15.80 -5.44
CA PHE A 55 -6.96 -16.96 -4.62
C PHE A 55 -6.99 -18.24 -5.47
N GLY A 56 -6.41 -19.33 -4.98
CA GLY A 56 -6.26 -20.55 -5.78
C GLY A 56 -5.45 -20.34 -7.07
N GLU A 57 -5.55 -21.28 -8.01
CA GLU A 57 -4.78 -21.26 -9.26
C GLU A 57 -5.51 -20.41 -10.32
N ASN A 58 -4.95 -19.24 -10.67
CA ASN A 58 -5.51 -18.30 -11.66
C ASN A 58 -6.96 -17.87 -11.38
N SER A 59 -7.39 -17.84 -10.10
CA SER A 59 -8.65 -17.18 -9.72
C SER A 59 -8.33 -15.88 -9.00
N HIS A 60 -9.15 -14.86 -9.25
CA HIS A 60 -8.94 -13.54 -8.69
C HIS A 60 -10.24 -12.76 -8.57
N TYR A 61 -10.20 -11.77 -7.69
CA TYR A 61 -11.12 -10.66 -7.64
C TYR A 61 -10.32 -9.39 -7.88
N ARG A 62 -10.72 -8.60 -8.87
CA ARG A 62 -10.04 -7.38 -9.25
C ARG A 62 -11.05 -6.25 -9.34
N PHE A 63 -10.61 -5.04 -9.03
CA PHE A 63 -11.34 -3.85 -9.46
C PHE A 63 -10.39 -2.82 -10.04
N GLU A 64 -10.96 -2.01 -10.93
CA GLU A 64 -10.38 -0.77 -11.41
C GLU A 64 -11.36 0.37 -11.10
N SER A 65 -10.89 1.42 -10.43
CA SER A 65 -11.68 2.59 -10.09
C SER A 65 -11.07 3.82 -10.75
N THR A 66 -11.88 4.53 -11.53
CA THR A 66 -11.51 5.79 -12.21
C THR A 66 -12.48 6.89 -11.79
N ASN A 67 -12.33 8.09 -12.34
CA ASN A 67 -13.38 9.10 -12.23
C ASN A 67 -14.69 8.58 -12.85
N ALA A 68 -14.63 8.02 -14.06
CA ALA A 68 -15.78 7.56 -14.85
C ALA A 68 -16.59 6.38 -14.25
N GLY A 69 -16.01 5.62 -13.32
CA GLY A 69 -16.73 4.51 -12.69
C GLY A 69 -15.82 3.49 -12.02
N VAL A 70 -16.43 2.38 -11.62
CA VAL A 70 -15.76 1.22 -11.03
C VAL A 70 -16.04 0.00 -11.89
N TYR A 71 -14.98 -0.58 -12.44
CA TYR A 71 -14.98 -1.90 -13.06
C TYR A 71 -14.60 -2.94 -12.02
N MET A 72 -15.31 -4.06 -11.98
CA MET A 72 -15.01 -5.21 -11.13
C MET A 72 -14.99 -6.48 -11.96
N GLU A 73 -14.06 -7.37 -11.65
CA GLU A 73 -13.93 -8.67 -12.29
C GLU A 73 -13.70 -9.75 -11.23
N ILE A 74 -14.43 -10.86 -11.36
CA ILE A 74 -14.17 -12.07 -10.60
C ILE A 74 -13.93 -13.19 -11.60
N ARG A 75 -12.73 -13.76 -11.58
CA ARG A 75 -12.39 -14.96 -12.34
C ARG A 75 -12.30 -16.13 -11.36
N LEU A 76 -13.08 -17.16 -11.60
CA LEU A 76 -13.12 -18.40 -10.82
C LEU A 76 -12.62 -19.53 -11.73
N ASN A 77 -11.40 -19.98 -11.51
CA ASN A 77 -10.88 -21.18 -12.17
C ASN A 77 -11.39 -22.44 -11.43
N LYS A 78 -10.81 -23.62 -11.69
CA LYS A 78 -11.18 -24.91 -11.10
C LYS A 78 -11.20 -24.89 -9.56
N LEU A 79 -12.30 -24.44 -8.98
CA LEU A 79 -12.50 -24.40 -7.53
C LEU A 79 -12.74 -25.83 -6.99
N PRO A 80 -12.39 -26.10 -5.73
CA PRO A 80 -12.77 -27.34 -5.05
C PRO A 80 -14.30 -27.52 -5.02
N LYS A 81 -14.78 -28.77 -5.06
CA LYS A 81 -16.22 -29.12 -5.09
C LYS A 81 -17.05 -28.55 -3.93
N GLU A 82 -16.42 -28.24 -2.81
CA GLU A 82 -17.09 -27.58 -1.69
C GLU A 82 -17.63 -26.18 -2.02
N PHE A 83 -17.18 -25.57 -3.12
CA PHE A 83 -17.71 -24.31 -3.66
C PHE A 83 -18.84 -24.51 -4.67
N ASP A 84 -19.27 -25.74 -4.97
CA ASP A 84 -20.35 -26.01 -5.94
C ASP A 84 -21.65 -25.29 -5.54
N THR A 85 -21.97 -25.24 -4.24
CA THR A 85 -23.13 -24.50 -3.72
C THR A 85 -23.02 -22.99 -3.98
N PHE A 86 -21.82 -22.43 -3.82
CA PHE A 86 -21.55 -21.02 -4.13
C PHE A 86 -21.68 -20.77 -5.62
N ILE A 87 -21.02 -21.56 -6.48
CA ILE A 87 -21.13 -21.43 -7.93
C ILE A 87 -22.59 -21.48 -8.35
N LYS A 88 -23.36 -22.45 -7.86
CA LYS A 88 -24.79 -22.58 -8.15
C LYS A 88 -25.60 -21.37 -7.68
N SER A 89 -25.22 -20.70 -6.57
CA SER A 89 -25.96 -19.55 -6.04
C SER A 89 -25.74 -18.26 -6.82
N VAL A 90 -24.69 -18.18 -7.63
CA VAL A 90 -24.34 -17.03 -8.47
C VAL A 90 -24.27 -17.32 -9.97
N GLN A 91 -24.50 -18.57 -10.39
CA GLN A 91 -24.29 -19.04 -11.77
C GLN A 91 -24.98 -18.17 -12.84
N ASP A 92 -26.16 -17.62 -12.53
CA ASP A 92 -26.95 -16.82 -13.47
C ASP A 92 -26.30 -15.45 -13.76
N CYS A 93 -25.35 -15.04 -12.93
CA CYS A 93 -24.55 -13.82 -13.09
C CYS A 93 -23.16 -14.11 -13.69
N LEU A 94 -22.78 -15.38 -13.85
CA LEU A 94 -21.46 -15.78 -14.32
C LEU A 94 -21.51 -16.13 -15.80
N ILE A 95 -20.48 -15.74 -16.54
CA ILE A 95 -20.21 -16.29 -17.86
C ILE A 95 -19.24 -17.46 -17.73
N ARG A 96 -19.61 -18.60 -18.30
CA ARG A 96 -18.69 -19.73 -18.46
C ARG A 96 -17.79 -19.47 -19.67
N GLU A 97 -16.49 -19.32 -19.43
CA GLU A 97 -15.50 -19.18 -20.50
C GLU A 97 -15.13 -20.56 -21.07
N GLU A 98 -14.83 -21.49 -20.16
CA GLU A 98 -14.36 -22.83 -20.48
C GLU A 98 -14.86 -23.83 -19.41
N PRO A 99 -14.68 -25.15 -19.60
CA PRO A 99 -15.02 -26.12 -18.57
C PRO A 99 -14.29 -25.88 -17.23
N GLY A 100 -15.02 -25.34 -16.25
CA GLY A 100 -14.50 -25.06 -14.91
C GLY A 100 -13.93 -23.66 -14.74
N VAL A 101 -14.09 -22.77 -15.73
CA VAL A 101 -13.70 -21.35 -15.64
C VAL A 101 -14.94 -20.47 -15.79
N TRP A 102 -15.16 -19.64 -14.78
CA TRP A 102 -16.29 -18.71 -14.71
C TRP A 102 -15.79 -17.29 -14.49
N THR A 103 -16.44 -16.34 -15.14
CA THR A 103 -16.10 -14.92 -15.02
C THR A 103 -17.35 -14.11 -14.74
N PHE A 104 -17.26 -13.20 -13.77
CA PHE A 104 -18.18 -12.08 -13.58
C PHE A 104 -17.42 -10.81 -13.93
N SER A 105 -18.03 -9.92 -14.70
CA SER A 105 -17.52 -8.58 -14.94
C SER A 105 -18.66 -7.58 -14.80
N CYS A 106 -18.37 -6.42 -14.21
CA CYS A 106 -19.38 -5.41 -13.94
C CYS A 106 -18.75 -4.02 -14.02
N LEU A 107 -19.36 -3.13 -14.77
CA LEU A 107 -19.08 -1.70 -14.72
C LEU A 107 -20.22 -0.99 -13.98
N VAL A 108 -19.85 -0.14 -13.02
CA VAL A 108 -20.77 0.81 -12.39
C VAL A 108 -20.28 2.21 -12.71
N ASN A 109 -21.01 2.96 -13.52
CA ASN A 109 -20.61 4.30 -13.95
C ASN A 109 -20.94 5.37 -12.89
N GLU A 110 -20.59 6.63 -13.17
CA GLU A 110 -20.88 7.78 -12.29
C GLU A 110 -22.37 8.01 -12.05
N GLN A 111 -23.23 7.61 -12.99
CA GLN A 111 -24.69 7.69 -12.89
C GLN A 111 -25.30 6.49 -12.15
N GLU A 112 -24.46 5.64 -11.56
CA GLU A 112 -24.85 4.42 -10.84
C GLU A 112 -25.53 3.36 -11.72
N GLU A 113 -25.40 3.48 -13.05
CA GLU A 113 -25.88 2.49 -14.00
C GLU A 113 -24.94 1.28 -13.99
N ILE A 114 -25.54 0.08 -14.04
CA ILE A 114 -24.84 -1.19 -13.92
C ILE A 114 -24.84 -1.88 -15.28
N GLU A 115 -23.66 -2.13 -15.81
CA GLU A 115 -23.45 -3.00 -16.97
C GLU A 115 -22.82 -4.32 -16.51
N ILE A 116 -23.61 -5.39 -16.52
CA ILE A 116 -23.13 -6.75 -16.23
C ILE A 116 -22.57 -7.34 -17.52
N ASN A 117 -21.46 -8.08 -17.41
CA ASN A 117 -20.72 -8.68 -18.52
C ASN A 117 -20.01 -7.66 -19.42
N ALA A 118 -19.56 -6.55 -18.83
CA ALA A 118 -18.81 -5.46 -19.45
C ALA A 118 -17.38 -5.90 -19.90
N ARG A 119 -17.28 -6.95 -20.71
CA ARG A 119 -16.00 -7.55 -21.15
C ARG A 119 -15.20 -6.67 -22.09
N ASP A 120 -15.88 -5.83 -22.86
CA ASP A 120 -15.23 -4.89 -23.78
C ASP A 120 -14.50 -3.76 -23.02
N HIS A 121 -14.76 -3.61 -21.72
CA HIS A 121 -14.01 -2.73 -20.83
C HIS A 121 -12.72 -3.36 -20.30
N ILE A 122 -12.46 -4.65 -20.56
CA ILE A 122 -11.15 -5.24 -20.30
C ILE A 122 -10.18 -4.55 -21.25
N VAL A 123 -9.36 -3.64 -20.72
CA VAL A 123 -8.25 -3.05 -21.46
C VAL A 123 -7.37 -4.21 -21.94
N SER A 124 -7.45 -4.51 -23.23
CA SER A 124 -6.71 -5.57 -23.89
C SER A 124 -5.22 -5.43 -23.57
N GLY A 125 -4.65 -6.36 -22.80
CA GLY A 125 -3.23 -6.38 -22.46
C GLY A 125 -2.90 -6.38 -20.96
N LEU A 126 -3.89 -6.27 -20.07
CA LEU A 126 -3.65 -6.39 -18.63
C LEU A 126 -3.36 -7.84 -18.25
N ARG A 127 -2.07 -8.16 -18.10
CA ARG A 127 -1.62 -9.39 -17.44
C ARG A 127 -2.14 -9.37 -16.00
N THR A 128 -2.49 -10.54 -15.47
CA THR A 128 -2.67 -10.70 -14.03
C THR A 128 -1.45 -10.07 -13.37
N PRO A 129 -1.67 -9.16 -12.42
CA PRO A 129 -0.56 -8.48 -11.79
C PRO A 129 0.48 -9.47 -11.27
N ASP A 130 1.73 -9.28 -11.66
CA ASP A 130 2.80 -10.21 -11.29
C ASP A 130 3.16 -9.99 -9.82
N SER A 131 2.72 -10.90 -8.97
CA SER A 131 3.01 -10.83 -7.54
C SER A 131 4.50 -10.87 -7.22
N GLU A 132 5.32 -11.42 -8.12
CA GLU A 132 6.77 -11.46 -7.95
C GLU A 132 7.40 -10.07 -8.14
N LYS A 133 6.76 -9.19 -8.92
CA LYS A 133 7.16 -7.78 -9.07
C LYS A 133 6.75 -6.89 -7.91
N TYR A 134 5.96 -7.40 -6.97
CA TYR A 134 5.50 -6.61 -5.82
C TYR A 134 6.54 -6.54 -4.70
N ALA A 135 7.32 -7.62 -4.51
CA ALA A 135 8.28 -7.75 -3.42
C ALA A 135 9.72 -7.47 -3.89
N VAL A 136 10.38 -6.52 -3.23
CA VAL A 136 11.78 -6.12 -3.50
C VAL A 136 12.76 -7.15 -2.96
N ALA A 137 12.46 -7.77 -1.82
CA ALA A 137 13.22 -8.90 -1.28
C ALA A 137 12.35 -9.76 -0.36
N THR A 138 12.99 -10.63 0.41
CA THR A 138 12.31 -11.42 1.44
C THR A 138 11.81 -10.50 2.55
N ARG A 139 10.54 -10.67 2.94
CA ARG A 139 9.93 -9.92 4.05
C ARG A 139 10.72 -10.11 5.35
N ARG A 140 11.07 -9.01 6.02
CA ARG A 140 11.67 -9.07 7.35
C ARG A 140 10.58 -9.33 8.41
N VAL A 141 10.60 -10.53 8.99
CA VAL A 141 9.68 -10.94 10.07
C VAL A 141 10.47 -11.55 11.22
N LEU A 142 10.54 -10.82 12.33
CA LEU A 142 11.23 -11.19 13.56
C LEU A 142 10.20 -11.36 14.67
N LYS A 143 9.91 -12.62 15.01
CA LYS A 143 8.99 -12.95 16.10
C LYS A 143 9.75 -12.92 17.42
N GLU A 144 9.11 -12.41 18.47
CA GLU A 144 9.59 -12.49 19.86
C GLU A 144 10.90 -11.73 20.15
N VAL A 145 11.28 -10.80 19.26
CA VAL A 145 12.40 -9.89 19.49
C VAL A 145 11.93 -8.63 20.22
N SER A 146 12.70 -8.16 21.19
CA SER A 146 12.48 -6.89 21.89
C SER A 146 13.45 -5.84 21.34
N PRO A 147 12.96 -4.86 20.54
CA PRO A 147 13.79 -3.74 20.11
C PRO A 147 14.13 -2.83 21.28
N GLN A 148 15.10 -1.95 21.07
CA GLN A 148 15.37 -0.88 22.00
C GLN A 148 14.25 0.16 21.96
N THR A 149 13.96 0.79 23.08
CA THR A 149 13.03 1.92 23.16
C THR A 149 13.77 3.22 22.98
N LEU A 150 13.18 4.14 22.23
CA LEU A 150 13.74 5.46 21.96
C LEU A 150 12.67 6.51 22.31
N ASP A 151 13.07 7.59 22.96
CA ASP A 151 12.17 8.72 23.22
C ASP A 151 12.19 9.72 22.05
N GLN A 152 11.35 10.75 22.17
CA GLN A 152 11.18 11.77 21.14
C GLN A 152 12.39 12.68 20.99
N ASP A 153 13.11 12.98 22.08
CA ASP A 153 14.29 13.83 22.05
C ASP A 153 15.42 13.14 21.29
N ALA A 154 15.66 11.86 21.58
CA ALA A 154 16.63 11.06 20.83
C ALA A 154 16.22 10.85 19.36
N LEU A 155 14.92 10.74 19.06
CA LEU A 155 14.44 10.73 17.67
C LEU A 155 14.77 12.05 16.94
N THR A 156 14.56 13.17 17.62
CA THR A 156 14.84 14.52 17.11
C THR A 156 16.32 14.68 16.78
N GLU A 157 17.21 14.29 17.71
CA GLU A 157 18.66 14.31 17.50
C GLU A 157 19.08 13.44 16.30
N ILE A 158 18.54 12.23 16.19
CA ILE A 158 18.84 11.33 15.06
C ILE A 158 18.43 11.97 13.73
N ILE A 159 17.20 12.50 13.63
CA ILE A 159 16.71 13.08 12.37
C ILE A 159 17.50 14.32 11.99
N ARG A 160 17.93 15.14 12.96
CA ARG A 160 18.76 16.32 12.70
C ARG A 160 20.17 15.96 12.25
N ASP A 161 20.81 15.01 12.93
CA ASP A 161 22.27 14.83 12.85
C ASP A 161 22.71 13.66 11.94
N LYS A 162 21.77 12.83 11.45
CA LYS A 162 22.05 11.59 10.70
C LYS A 162 21.38 11.56 9.33
N LYS A 163 21.89 10.74 8.42
CA LYS A 163 21.21 10.48 7.14
C LYS A 163 20.03 9.54 7.36
N VAL A 164 18.81 10.03 7.14
CA VAL A 164 17.56 9.33 7.44
C VAL A 164 16.72 9.11 6.19
N LEU A 165 16.24 7.87 6.03
CA LEU A 165 15.24 7.50 5.04
C LEU A 165 13.91 7.24 5.76
N PHE A 166 12.91 8.08 5.55
CA PHE A 166 11.55 7.80 5.99
C PHE A 166 10.90 6.77 5.08
N TYR A 167 10.31 5.75 5.69
CA TYR A 167 9.54 4.72 5.02
C TYR A 167 8.10 4.68 5.54
N THR A 168 7.15 4.93 4.67
CA THR A 168 5.75 5.14 5.07
C THR A 168 4.80 4.09 4.51
N GLY A 169 3.81 3.74 5.33
CA GLY A 169 2.74 2.82 4.99
C GLY A 169 1.37 3.37 5.35
N ALA A 170 0.34 2.57 5.03
CA ALA A 170 -1.05 3.03 5.04
C ALA A 170 -1.54 3.52 6.42
N GLY A 171 -0.88 3.10 7.51
CA GLY A 171 -1.17 3.57 8.86
C GLY A 171 -1.03 5.10 9.02
N LEU A 172 -0.16 5.73 8.23
CA LEU A 172 0.01 7.18 8.21
C LEU A 172 -1.26 7.91 7.74
N SER A 173 -2.01 7.29 6.83
CA SER A 173 -3.17 7.87 6.13
C SER A 173 -4.52 7.59 6.81
N ILE A 174 -4.56 6.72 7.83
CA ILE A 174 -5.81 6.36 8.54
C ILE A 174 -6.49 7.61 9.13
N ALA A 175 -5.72 8.53 9.71
CA ALA A 175 -6.26 9.77 10.30
C ALA A 175 -6.88 10.72 9.25
N ALA A 176 -6.56 10.55 7.96
CA ALA A 176 -7.19 11.24 6.86
C ALA A 176 -8.41 10.48 6.31
N ASN A 177 -8.94 9.49 7.03
CA ASN A 177 -10.03 8.61 6.57
C ASN A 177 -9.68 7.82 5.29
N VAL A 178 -8.42 7.49 5.08
CA VAL A 178 -8.01 6.52 4.07
C VAL A 178 -7.91 5.16 4.74
N PRO A 179 -8.83 4.21 4.43
CA PRO A 179 -8.79 2.87 5.00
C PRO A 179 -7.44 2.20 4.78
N ALA A 180 -6.85 1.67 5.85
CA ALA A 180 -5.82 0.66 5.69
C ALA A 180 -6.42 -0.62 5.09
N MET A 181 -5.57 -1.52 4.62
CA MET A 181 -6.02 -2.68 3.86
C MET A 181 -7.02 -3.58 4.60
N GLY A 182 -6.74 -3.92 5.86
CA GLY A 182 -7.65 -4.73 6.67
C GLY A 182 -9.00 -4.04 6.90
N GLU A 183 -9.04 -2.71 6.93
CA GLU A 183 -10.29 -1.97 7.00
C GLU A 183 -11.04 -1.99 5.67
N LEU A 184 -10.35 -1.82 4.53
CA LEU A 184 -10.96 -1.93 3.21
C LEU A 184 -11.58 -3.32 3.01
N GLU A 185 -10.86 -4.40 3.36
CA GLU A 185 -11.37 -5.76 3.32
C GLU A 185 -12.63 -5.93 4.18
N ARG A 186 -12.62 -5.38 5.40
CA ARG A 186 -13.79 -5.38 6.29
C ARG A 186 -14.97 -4.62 5.69
N LEU A 187 -14.75 -3.45 5.08
CA LEU A 187 -15.78 -2.64 4.43
C LEU A 187 -16.37 -3.37 3.21
N MET A 188 -15.55 -4.09 2.46
CA MET A 188 -15.96 -4.97 1.37
C MET A 188 -16.69 -6.23 1.86
N GLY A 189 -16.57 -6.56 3.15
CA GLY A 189 -17.15 -7.77 3.74
C GLY A 189 -16.36 -9.03 3.39
N PHE A 190 -15.08 -8.88 3.07
CA PHE A 190 -14.18 -9.99 2.81
C PHE A 190 -13.80 -10.70 4.09
N LYS A 191 -13.82 -12.03 4.00
CA LYS A 191 -13.32 -12.93 5.02
C LYS A 191 -12.01 -13.54 4.53
N THR A 192 -11.21 -14.06 5.44
CA THR A 192 -9.94 -14.69 5.10
C THR A 192 -10.11 -16.18 4.79
N GLY A 193 -9.12 -16.76 4.11
CA GLY A 193 -9.08 -18.20 3.80
C GLY A 193 -10.24 -18.66 2.94
N VAL A 194 -10.80 -19.83 3.29
CA VAL A 194 -11.85 -20.51 2.51
C VAL A 194 -13.14 -19.69 2.36
N ASP A 195 -13.39 -18.79 3.31
CA ASP A 195 -14.59 -17.96 3.29
C ASP A 195 -14.45 -16.72 2.40
N PHE A 196 -13.25 -16.40 1.91
CA PHE A 196 -13.04 -15.30 0.96
C PHE A 196 -13.91 -15.45 -0.29
N VAL A 197 -13.86 -16.64 -0.91
CA VAL A 197 -14.63 -16.94 -2.13
C VAL A 197 -16.12 -16.78 -1.89
N ARG A 198 -16.61 -17.18 -0.70
CA ARG A 198 -18.02 -17.02 -0.33
C ARG A 198 -18.39 -15.55 -0.14
N SER A 199 -17.48 -14.72 0.35
CA SER A 199 -17.72 -13.27 0.46
C SER A 199 -17.94 -12.60 -0.91
N LEU A 200 -17.41 -13.16 -2.00
CA LEU A 200 -17.62 -12.62 -3.35
C LEU A 200 -19.06 -12.72 -3.84
N GLU A 201 -19.89 -13.59 -3.24
CA GLU A 201 -21.33 -13.67 -3.53
C GLU A 201 -22.02 -12.30 -3.36
N ARG A 202 -21.58 -11.53 -2.36
CA ARG A 202 -22.13 -10.20 -2.09
C ARG A 202 -21.76 -9.19 -3.17
N VAL A 203 -20.55 -9.29 -3.71
CA VAL A 203 -20.10 -8.44 -4.83
C VAL A 203 -20.91 -8.77 -6.09
N ILE A 204 -21.11 -10.05 -6.38
CA ILE A 204 -21.86 -10.49 -7.57
C ILE A 204 -23.34 -10.10 -7.47
N LYS A 205 -23.97 -10.30 -6.32
CA LYS A 205 -25.41 -10.04 -6.13
C LYS A 205 -25.73 -8.57 -5.89
N HIS A 206 -24.78 -7.79 -5.40
CA HIS A 206 -24.96 -6.37 -5.06
C HIS A 206 -23.77 -5.51 -5.53
N PRO A 207 -23.44 -5.52 -6.83
CA PRO A 207 -22.23 -4.87 -7.35
C PRO A 207 -22.19 -3.38 -7.05
N TYR A 208 -23.33 -2.68 -7.11
CA TYR A 208 -23.42 -1.27 -6.74
C TYR A 208 -22.90 -0.98 -5.32
N LYS A 209 -23.20 -1.84 -4.33
CA LYS A 209 -22.72 -1.62 -2.94
C LYS A 209 -21.21 -1.76 -2.84
N ALA A 210 -20.63 -2.73 -3.55
CA ALA A 210 -19.18 -2.94 -3.62
C ALA A 210 -18.50 -1.77 -4.35
N ALA A 211 -19.04 -1.36 -5.51
CA ALA A 211 -18.57 -0.22 -6.27
C ALA A 211 -18.56 1.07 -5.45
N ARG A 212 -19.59 1.31 -4.63
CA ARG A 212 -19.64 2.49 -3.75
C ARG A 212 -18.53 2.49 -2.69
N VAL A 213 -18.21 1.33 -2.10
CA VAL A 213 -17.08 1.21 -1.15
C VAL A 213 -15.76 1.51 -1.87
N ILE A 214 -15.57 0.94 -3.06
CA ILE A 214 -14.38 1.17 -3.89
C ILE A 214 -14.25 2.64 -4.32
N LYS A 215 -15.35 3.28 -4.73
CA LYS A 215 -15.35 4.69 -5.13
C LYS A 215 -15.04 5.60 -3.95
N ASN A 216 -15.57 5.31 -2.77
CA ASN A 216 -15.24 6.03 -1.55
C ASN A 216 -13.75 5.89 -1.19
N PHE A 217 -13.21 4.67 -1.28
CA PHE A 217 -11.78 4.43 -1.09
C PHE A 217 -10.94 5.20 -2.11
N HIS A 218 -11.31 5.16 -3.38
CA HIS A 218 -10.65 5.91 -4.45
C HIS A 218 -10.64 7.41 -4.18
N ASN A 219 -11.80 7.98 -3.86
CA ASN A 219 -11.89 9.40 -3.55
C ASN A 219 -11.06 9.78 -2.31
N ALA A 220 -11.02 8.91 -1.30
CA ALA A 220 -10.20 9.12 -0.11
C ALA A 220 -8.70 9.16 -0.46
N CYS A 221 -8.23 8.21 -1.29
CA CYS A 221 -6.84 8.18 -1.73
C CYS A 221 -6.44 9.41 -2.55
N LEU A 222 -7.31 9.90 -3.43
CA LEU A 222 -6.96 11.02 -4.31
C LEU A 222 -7.16 12.39 -3.67
N TYR A 223 -8.26 12.59 -2.95
CA TYR A 223 -8.77 13.95 -2.68
C TYR A 223 -8.85 14.33 -1.19
N ASN A 224 -8.56 13.41 -0.27
CA ASN A 224 -8.54 13.79 1.15
C ASN A 224 -7.36 14.74 1.46
N GLN A 225 -7.50 15.44 2.58
CA GLN A 225 -6.46 16.34 3.07
C GLN A 225 -5.33 15.54 3.74
N PRO A 226 -4.08 16.00 3.61
CA PRO A 226 -2.95 15.41 4.33
C PRO A 226 -3.17 15.46 5.84
N THR A 227 -2.64 14.48 6.56
CA THR A 227 -2.65 14.49 8.03
C THR A 227 -1.56 15.41 8.59
N SER A 228 -1.58 15.68 9.90
CA SER A 228 -0.50 16.45 10.56
C SER A 228 0.87 15.81 10.35
N ALA A 229 0.97 14.49 10.40
CA ALA A 229 2.22 13.78 10.13
C ALA A 229 2.70 13.93 8.67
N HIS A 230 1.80 14.00 7.68
CA HIS A 230 2.21 14.28 6.28
C HIS A 230 2.79 15.70 6.16
N VAL A 231 2.12 16.69 6.73
CA VAL A 231 2.59 18.09 6.71
C VAL A 231 3.95 18.21 7.39
N ALA A 232 4.12 17.59 8.55
CA ALA A 232 5.39 17.57 9.27
C ALA A 232 6.48 16.83 8.49
N LEU A 233 6.15 15.72 7.82
CA LEU A 233 7.12 15.01 6.98
C LEU A 233 7.53 15.83 5.75
N ASN A 234 6.65 16.66 5.17
CA ASN A 234 7.04 17.59 4.12
C ASN A 234 8.10 18.60 4.63
N VAL A 235 7.90 19.16 5.82
CA VAL A 235 8.90 20.03 6.48
C VAL A 235 10.22 19.27 6.65
N LEU A 236 10.18 18.07 7.23
CA LEU A 236 11.38 17.25 7.45
C LEU A 236 12.07 16.86 6.13
N SER A 237 11.33 16.66 5.06
CA SER A 237 11.90 16.29 3.76
C SER A 237 12.76 17.39 3.14
N SER A 238 12.60 18.64 3.58
CA SER A 238 13.41 19.77 3.11
C SER A 238 14.86 19.74 3.61
N PHE A 239 15.14 18.97 4.67
CA PHE A 239 16.50 18.79 5.19
C PHE A 239 17.34 17.91 4.26
N LYS A 240 18.59 18.33 4.02
CA LYS A 240 19.47 17.69 3.01
C LYS A 240 19.76 16.21 3.29
N ASN A 241 19.72 15.80 4.55
CA ASN A 241 19.98 14.46 5.06
C ASN A 241 18.73 13.56 5.13
N VAL A 242 17.55 14.07 4.75
CA VAL A 242 16.27 13.36 4.89
C VAL A 242 15.65 12.99 3.54
N ARG A 243 15.25 11.73 3.35
CA ARG A 243 14.51 11.30 2.16
C ARG A 243 13.24 10.55 2.53
N VAL A 244 12.28 10.52 1.62
CA VAL A 244 10.97 9.88 1.84
C VAL A 244 10.69 8.88 0.74
N ILE A 245 10.40 7.66 1.15
CA ILE A 245 9.86 6.59 0.32
C ILE A 245 8.51 6.13 0.88
N THR A 246 7.61 5.69 0.00
CA THR A 246 6.25 5.29 0.41
C THR A 246 5.75 4.07 -0.34
N GLU A 247 5.04 3.18 0.39
CA GLU A 247 4.20 2.15 -0.21
C GLU A 247 2.74 2.60 -0.41
N ASN A 248 2.39 3.80 0.09
CA ASN A 248 1.01 4.26 0.02
C ASN A 248 0.55 4.36 -1.43
N LEU A 249 -0.77 4.32 -1.62
CA LEU A 249 -1.40 4.54 -2.92
C LEU A 249 -2.09 5.89 -3.01
N ASP A 250 -2.34 6.50 -1.87
CA ASP A 250 -2.91 7.82 -1.77
C ASP A 250 -1.90 8.90 -2.20
N PHE A 251 -2.44 10.09 -2.44
CA PHE A 251 -1.72 11.30 -2.83
C PHE A 251 -1.56 12.26 -1.66
N LEU A 252 -1.60 11.78 -0.41
CA LEU A 252 -1.55 12.67 0.75
C LEU A 252 -0.16 13.29 0.93
N HIS A 253 0.90 12.57 0.55
CA HIS A 253 2.25 13.13 0.50
C HIS A 253 2.34 14.28 -0.50
N GLU A 254 1.89 14.06 -1.74
CA GLU A 254 1.82 15.08 -2.78
C GLU A 254 0.92 16.26 -2.40
N ALA A 255 -0.22 16.00 -1.78
CA ALA A 255 -1.13 17.02 -1.27
C ALA A 255 -0.53 17.85 -0.14
N SER A 256 0.48 17.32 0.58
CA SER A 256 1.24 18.10 1.57
C SER A 256 2.35 18.95 0.96
N GLY A 257 2.69 18.76 -0.32
CA GLY A 257 3.70 19.51 -1.05
C GLY A 257 5.03 18.77 -1.30
N MET A 258 5.16 17.52 -0.86
CA MET A 258 6.35 16.69 -1.12
C MET A 258 6.10 15.69 -2.26
N ASP A 259 7.14 15.29 -2.98
CA ASP A 259 7.08 14.26 -4.01
C ASP A 259 7.96 13.06 -3.60
N PRO A 260 7.40 12.08 -2.85
CA PRO A 260 8.16 10.95 -2.35
C PRO A 260 8.45 9.93 -3.45
N TYR A 261 9.50 9.14 -3.26
CA TYR A 261 9.73 7.99 -4.14
C TYR A 261 8.75 6.87 -3.78
N ARG A 262 7.92 6.45 -4.75
CA ARG A 262 6.86 5.46 -4.53
C ARG A 262 7.33 4.07 -4.95
N ILE A 263 7.21 3.09 -4.05
CA ILE A 263 7.55 1.69 -4.33
C ILE A 263 6.40 1.06 -5.14
N ALA A 264 6.40 1.29 -6.45
CA ALA A 264 5.40 0.74 -7.37
C ALA A 264 5.81 -0.66 -7.88
N ASP A 265 7.04 -0.79 -8.39
CA ASP A 265 7.58 -1.99 -9.03
C ASP A 265 8.94 -2.37 -8.40
N ALA A 266 9.11 -3.64 -8.04
CA ALA A 266 10.31 -4.13 -7.38
C ALA A 266 11.56 -4.08 -8.27
N ASP A 267 11.43 -4.27 -9.58
CA ASP A 267 12.56 -4.20 -10.51
C ASP A 267 13.03 -2.75 -10.62
N GLU A 268 12.10 -1.82 -10.77
CA GLU A 268 12.39 -0.39 -10.79
C GLU A 268 13.08 0.09 -9.50
N VAL A 269 12.59 -0.39 -8.35
CA VAL A 269 13.19 -0.09 -7.04
C VAL A 269 14.62 -0.63 -6.97
N ARG A 270 14.88 -1.85 -7.43
CA ARG A 270 16.24 -2.43 -7.45
C ARG A 270 17.19 -1.71 -8.40
N GLU A 271 16.69 -1.26 -9.54
CA GLU A 271 17.47 -0.52 -10.53
C GLU A 271 17.85 0.87 -10.01
N ASN A 272 16.94 1.54 -9.30
CA ASN A 272 17.13 2.92 -8.90
C ASN A 272 17.66 3.11 -7.45
N LEU A 273 17.33 2.24 -6.50
CA LEU A 273 17.85 2.25 -5.12
C LEU A 273 18.94 1.20 -4.94
N ASN A 274 20.09 1.36 -5.60
CA ASN A 274 21.17 0.38 -5.48
C ASN A 274 21.79 0.33 -4.05
N ALA A 275 22.60 -0.70 -3.80
CA ALA A 275 23.24 -0.94 -2.51
C ALA A 275 24.05 0.26 -2.00
N ALA A 276 24.75 0.99 -2.88
CA ALA A 276 25.56 2.14 -2.48
C ALA A 276 24.69 3.27 -1.91
N ILE A 277 23.52 3.52 -2.52
CA ILE A 277 22.56 4.52 -2.02
C ILE A 277 21.99 4.09 -0.66
N LEU A 278 21.60 2.82 -0.50
CA LEU A 278 21.05 2.32 0.78
C LEU A 278 22.07 2.36 1.92
N GLN A 279 23.36 2.20 1.62
CA GLN A 279 24.46 2.30 2.58
C GLN A 279 24.74 3.73 3.03
N GLU A 280 24.24 4.75 2.32
CA GLU A 280 24.39 6.13 2.77
C GLU A 280 23.51 6.46 3.98
N PHE A 281 22.43 5.72 4.21
CA PHE A 281 21.51 5.99 5.31
C PHE A 281 21.96 5.31 6.59
N ASP A 282 22.02 6.10 7.66
CA ASP A 282 22.30 5.58 9.00
C ASP A 282 21.03 4.91 9.57
N TYR A 283 19.86 5.49 9.28
CA TYR A 283 18.57 5.06 9.81
C TYR A 283 17.47 5.02 8.75
N VAL A 284 16.59 4.02 8.87
CA VAL A 284 15.27 4.02 8.21
C VAL A 284 14.19 4.25 9.27
N VAL A 285 13.44 5.35 9.16
CA VAL A 285 12.35 5.70 10.08
C VAL A 285 11.01 5.27 9.47
N CYS A 286 10.41 4.23 10.03
CA CYS A 286 9.15 3.64 9.59
C CYS A 286 7.95 4.32 10.27
N MET A 287 6.96 4.72 9.47
CA MET A 287 5.73 5.36 9.96
C MET A 287 4.49 4.71 9.36
N GLY A 288 3.58 4.23 10.21
CA GLY A 288 2.33 3.61 9.76
C GLY A 288 2.54 2.27 9.04
N LEU A 289 3.58 1.54 9.41
CA LEU A 289 3.94 0.23 8.87
C LEU A 289 3.93 -0.81 9.99
N SER A 290 3.01 -1.78 9.90
CA SER A 290 2.97 -2.91 10.84
C SER A 290 3.80 -4.11 10.37
N PHE A 291 4.01 -4.23 9.05
CA PHE A 291 4.71 -5.34 8.39
C PHE A 291 5.61 -4.81 7.26
N ASP A 292 6.66 -5.58 6.93
CA ASP A 292 7.52 -5.34 5.77
C ASP A 292 6.99 -6.11 4.56
N ASP A 293 5.80 -5.74 4.07
CA ASP A 293 5.09 -6.52 3.05
C ASP A 293 5.81 -6.54 1.69
N ARG A 294 6.53 -5.46 1.37
CA ARG A 294 7.37 -5.33 0.16
C ARG A 294 8.75 -5.96 0.32
N GLY A 295 9.16 -6.34 1.53
CA GLY A 295 10.54 -6.82 1.78
C GLY A 295 11.61 -5.74 1.66
N PHE A 296 11.23 -4.46 1.69
CA PHE A 296 12.16 -3.35 1.57
C PHE A 296 13.08 -3.27 2.80
N LEU A 297 12.55 -3.49 4.01
CA LEU A 297 13.36 -3.45 5.23
C LEU A 297 14.31 -4.64 5.34
N GLY A 298 13.87 -5.82 4.86
CA GLY A 298 14.74 -6.97 4.66
C GLY A 298 15.91 -6.63 3.73
N TRP A 299 15.59 -6.07 2.56
CA TRP A 299 16.60 -5.66 1.58
C TRP A 299 17.55 -4.60 2.11
N TYR A 300 17.05 -3.56 2.80
CA TYR A 300 17.86 -2.53 3.44
C TYR A 300 18.91 -3.14 4.38
N LYS A 301 18.50 -4.09 5.23
CA LYS A 301 19.41 -4.77 6.16
C LYS A 301 20.41 -5.71 5.47
N GLU A 302 20.04 -6.30 4.33
CA GLU A 302 20.98 -7.08 3.51
C GLU A 302 22.06 -6.19 2.91
N GLN A 303 21.71 -4.99 2.43
CA GLN A 303 22.65 -4.06 1.81
C GLN A 303 23.42 -3.20 2.83
N ASN A 304 22.81 -2.91 3.97
CA ASN A 304 23.36 -2.09 5.04
C ASN A 304 23.14 -2.77 6.42
N PRO A 305 23.98 -3.76 6.79
CA PRO A 305 23.82 -4.50 8.05
C PRO A 305 24.00 -3.65 9.32
N GLU A 306 24.74 -2.55 9.23
CA GLU A 306 25.01 -1.65 10.36
C GLU A 306 23.86 -0.64 10.56
N GLY A 307 23.19 -0.28 9.45
CA GLY A 307 22.03 0.59 9.42
C GLY A 307 20.91 0.14 10.37
N LYS A 308 20.26 1.11 11.00
CA LYS A 308 19.22 0.86 12.01
C LYS A 308 17.83 1.16 11.47
N ILE A 309 16.83 0.49 12.02
CA ILE A 309 15.42 0.78 11.74
C ILE A 309 14.82 1.40 13.00
N ILE A 310 14.06 2.47 12.85
CA ILE A 310 13.26 3.08 13.91
C ILE A 310 11.80 2.95 13.50
N ALA A 311 10.92 2.40 14.32
CA ALA A 311 9.48 2.50 14.11
C ALA A 311 8.86 3.56 15.01
N VAL A 312 7.98 4.39 14.45
CA VAL A 312 7.10 5.28 15.21
C VAL A 312 5.68 4.76 15.06
N ASP A 313 5.20 4.03 16.07
CA ASP A 313 3.89 3.36 16.01
C ASP A 313 3.33 3.11 17.42
N LEU A 314 2.01 2.99 17.53
CA LEU A 314 1.29 2.66 18.75
C LEU A 314 1.59 1.23 19.22
N PHE A 315 1.82 0.33 18.26
CA PHE A 315 2.08 -1.09 18.51
C PHE A 315 3.43 -1.49 17.92
N LYS A 316 4.13 -2.39 18.61
CA LYS A 316 5.42 -2.91 18.16
C LYS A 316 5.28 -3.65 16.82
N PRO A 317 5.95 -3.21 15.74
CA PRO A 317 5.95 -3.93 14.46
C PRO A 317 6.77 -5.22 14.50
N THR A 318 6.50 -6.14 13.57
CA THR A 318 7.19 -7.45 13.54
C THR A 318 8.54 -7.44 12.84
N TYR A 319 8.98 -6.32 12.26
CA TYR A 319 10.23 -6.25 11.49
C TYR A 319 11.44 -5.74 12.29
N LEU A 320 11.24 -5.32 13.54
CA LEU A 320 12.30 -4.75 14.37
C LEU A 320 13.19 -5.83 15.00
N GLY A 321 14.50 -5.69 14.83
CA GLY A 321 15.55 -6.47 15.49
C GLY A 321 15.90 -5.96 16.88
N GLN A 322 16.88 -6.61 17.53
CA GLN A 322 17.36 -6.20 18.88
C GLN A 322 18.17 -4.91 18.81
N GLU A 323 18.77 -4.64 17.66
CA GLU A 323 19.57 -3.46 17.36
C GLU A 323 18.73 -2.27 16.89
N ASP A 324 17.44 -2.50 16.60
CA ASP A 324 16.51 -1.52 16.07
C ASP A 324 15.75 -0.81 17.21
N PHE A 325 15.08 0.29 16.88
CA PHE A 325 14.42 1.16 17.85
C PHE A 325 12.91 1.22 17.66
N TRP A 326 12.18 1.40 18.74
CA TRP A 326 10.75 1.67 18.75
C TRP A 326 10.44 2.91 19.58
N VAL A 327 9.83 3.89 18.92
CA VAL A 327 9.23 5.07 19.54
C VAL A 327 7.74 4.78 19.65
N GLN A 328 7.30 4.44 20.86
CA GLN A 328 5.90 4.09 21.09
C GLN A 328 5.05 5.35 21.22
N GLY A 329 4.10 5.55 20.31
CA GLY A 329 3.09 6.59 20.46
C GLY A 329 2.36 6.94 19.17
N ASN A 330 1.57 8.01 19.23
CA ASN A 330 0.79 8.48 18.10
C ASN A 330 1.67 9.30 17.16
N LEU A 331 1.97 8.75 15.98
CA LEU A 331 2.77 9.43 14.96
C LEU A 331 2.17 10.78 14.51
N GLN A 332 0.85 10.98 14.66
CA GLN A 332 0.19 12.25 14.32
C GLN A 332 0.49 13.37 15.32
N GLN A 333 1.13 13.04 16.46
CA GLN A 333 1.60 13.97 17.48
C GLN A 333 3.14 14.04 17.48
N ILE A 334 3.78 12.88 17.55
CA ILE A 334 5.25 12.77 17.64
C ILE A 334 5.94 13.44 16.46
N ILE A 335 5.52 13.16 15.21
CA ILE A 335 6.23 13.66 14.03
C ILE A 335 6.11 15.19 13.89
N PRO A 336 4.93 15.81 14.07
CA PRO A 336 4.82 17.26 14.17
C PRO A 336 5.69 17.89 15.25
N GLU A 337 5.74 17.31 16.45
CA GLU A 337 6.54 17.85 17.55
C GLU A 337 8.04 17.76 17.25
N VAL A 338 8.51 16.62 16.72
CA VAL A 338 9.89 16.45 16.25
C VAL A 338 10.23 17.49 15.19
N ALA A 339 9.38 17.68 14.18
CA ALA A 339 9.61 18.67 13.15
C ALA A 339 9.71 20.09 13.71
N GLN A 340 8.84 20.45 14.66
CA GLN A 340 8.90 21.75 15.31
C GLN A 340 10.17 21.91 16.14
N SER A 341 10.58 20.90 16.91
CA SER A 341 11.80 20.96 17.72
C SER A 341 13.07 21.13 16.88
N ILE A 342 13.12 20.56 15.68
CA ILE A 342 14.24 20.79 14.76
C ILE A 342 14.23 22.22 14.23
N LEU A 343 13.06 22.75 13.83
CA LEU A 343 12.93 24.13 13.36
C LEU A 343 13.35 25.15 14.43
N ASP A 344 12.88 24.96 15.67
CA ASP A 344 13.19 25.85 16.79
C ASP A 344 14.71 25.86 17.09
N ALA A 345 15.38 24.71 16.96
CA ALA A 345 16.82 24.60 17.13
C ALA A 345 17.59 25.34 16.01
N ASP A 346 17.19 25.17 14.75
CA ASP A 346 17.81 25.82 13.60
C ASP A 346 17.66 27.36 13.62
N GLU A 347 16.54 27.88 14.14
CA GLU A 347 16.34 29.32 14.34
C GLU A 347 17.29 29.86 15.42
N SER A 348 17.48 29.12 16.52
CA SER A 348 18.36 29.52 17.62
C SER A 348 19.86 29.55 17.27
N GLU A 349 20.29 28.80 16.25
CA GLU A 349 21.68 28.81 15.77
C GLU A 349 21.98 29.97 14.81
N GLN A 350 20.94 30.63 14.28
CA GLN A 350 21.07 31.77 13.36
C GLN A 350 21.06 33.14 14.05
N GLU A 351 20.58 33.21 15.30
CA GLU A 351 20.64 34.40 16.18
C GLU A 351 21.98 34.53 16.91
#